data_AF-A0A9D9L444-F1
#
_entry.id   AF-A0A9D9L444-F1
#
_cell.length_a   1.000
_cell.length_b   1.000
_cell.length_c   1.000
_cell.angle_alpha   90.00
_cell.angle_beta   90.00
_cell.angle_gamma   90.00
#
_symmetry.space_group_name_H-M   'P 1'
#
loop_
_entity.id
_entity.type
_entity.pdbx_description
1 polymer ?
#
loop_
_entity_poly.entity_id
_entity_poly.type
_entity_poly.pdbx_seq_one_letter_code
_entity_poly.pdbx_strand_id
1 'polypeptide(L)' 'MKRIKAACICQTLHFMLKDDTEHDYAVKLVKEEVEKYKSGLEKSSTKYKILEETEQPDGSVIIKLIKQYNTSPVGTYLD' A
#
# COMPACT_ATOMS: atom_id res chain seq x y z
N MET A 1 -19.82 20.27 -17.44
CA MET A 1 -18.68 20.30 -16.49
C MET A 1 -18.80 19.13 -15.53
N LYS A 2 -17.70 18.42 -15.19
CA LYS A 2 -17.72 17.28 -14.26
C LYS A 2 -17.28 17.69 -12.85
N ARG A 3 -17.92 17.16 -11.81
CA ARG A 3 -17.53 17.34 -10.40
C ARG A 3 -17.43 15.97 -9.74
N ILE A 4 -16.33 15.71 -9.05
CA ILE A 4 -16.12 14.46 -8.31
C ILE A 4 -16.99 14.49 -7.04
N LYS A 5 -17.84 13.48 -6.88
CA LYS A 5 -18.71 13.30 -5.70
C LYS A 5 -18.11 12.33 -4.67
N ALA A 6 -17.43 11.31 -5.16
CA ALA A 6 -16.60 10.42 -4.36
C ALA A 6 -15.51 9.79 -5.24
N ALA A 7 -14.35 9.48 -4.68
CA ALA A 7 -13.27 8.77 -5.37
C ALA A 7 -12.37 8.00 -4.39
N CYS A 8 -11.91 6.84 -4.85
CA CYS A 8 -10.83 6.06 -4.25
C CYS A 8 -9.85 5.64 -5.35
N ILE A 9 -8.67 5.19 -4.95
CA ILE A 9 -7.68 4.58 -5.84
C ILE A 9 -7.42 3.15 -5.39
N CYS A 10 -7.52 2.22 -6.34
CA CYS A 10 -7.09 0.84 -6.16
C CYS A 10 -5.63 0.75 -6.60
N GLN A 11 -4.75 0.25 -5.74
CA GLN A 11 -3.34 0.08 -6.04
C GLN A 11 -2.91 -1.34 -5.72
N THR A 12 -2.04 -1.88 -6.58
CA THR A 12 -1.24 -3.06 -6.30
C THR A 12 0.20 -2.58 -6.17
N LEU A 13 0.80 -2.77 -5.01
CA LEU A 13 2.16 -2.38 -4.70
C LEU A 13 3.00 -3.64 -4.59
N HIS A 14 4.16 -3.64 -5.23
CA HIS A 14 5.14 -4.71 -5.13
C HIS A 14 6.40 -4.15 -4.47
N PHE A 15 6.64 -4.59 -3.24
CA PHE A 15 7.83 -4.28 -2.46
C PHE A 15 8.90 -5.32 -2.83
N MET A 16 9.82 -4.90 -3.68
CA MET A 16 10.87 -5.76 -4.23
C MET A 16 12.13 -5.70 -3.39
N LEU A 17 12.90 -6.79 -3.41
CA LEU A 17 14.21 -6.84 -2.77
C LEU A 17 15.20 -5.97 -3.53
N LYS A 18 16.18 -5.44 -2.83
CA LYS A 18 17.30 -4.74 -3.46
C LYS A 18 18.38 -5.75 -3.85
N ASP A 19 18.75 -5.75 -5.12
CA ASP A 19 19.79 -6.63 -5.69
C ASP A 19 21.18 -6.49 -5.03
N ASP A 20 21.48 -5.36 -4.39
CA ASP A 20 22.82 -5.06 -3.84
C ASP A 20 23.00 -5.48 -2.36
N THR A 21 22.08 -6.27 -1.81
CA THR A 21 22.09 -6.65 -0.39
C THR A 21 21.99 -8.15 -0.17
N GLU A 22 22.62 -8.64 0.91
CA GLU A 22 22.47 -10.03 1.34
C GLU A 22 20.99 -10.39 1.53
N HIS A 23 20.58 -11.58 1.06
CA HIS A 23 19.18 -11.96 0.94
C HIS A 23 18.38 -11.82 2.25
N ASP A 24 18.90 -12.33 3.38
CA ASP A 24 18.21 -12.22 4.68
C ASP A 24 18.00 -10.76 5.11
N TYR A 25 19.00 -9.91 4.84
CA TYR A 25 18.91 -8.49 5.11
C TYR A 25 17.93 -7.79 4.15
N ALA A 26 17.93 -8.15 2.88
CA ALA A 26 16.99 -7.64 1.90
C ALA A 26 15.53 -7.96 2.28
N VAL A 27 15.24 -9.18 2.76
CA VAL A 27 13.91 -9.58 3.22
C VAL A 27 13.46 -8.73 4.42
N LYS A 28 14.36 -8.47 5.37
CA LYS A 28 14.08 -7.58 6.52
C LYS A 28 13.76 -6.15 6.06
N LEU A 29 14.53 -5.62 5.11
CA LEU A 29 14.29 -4.28 4.57
C LEU A 29 12.93 -4.17 3.89
N VAL A 30 12.51 -5.19 3.13
CA VAL A 30 11.17 -5.23 2.51
C VAL A 30 10.08 -5.18 3.57
N LYS A 31 10.22 -5.96 4.66
CA LYS A 31 9.26 -5.95 5.78
C LYS A 31 9.18 -4.57 6.43
N GLU A 32 10.32 -3.94 6.72
CA GLU A 32 10.35 -2.58 7.25
C GLU A 32 9.72 -1.55 6.30
N GLU A 33 9.91 -1.70 4.99
CA GLU A 33 9.32 -0.80 3.99
C GLU A 33 7.80 -0.93 3.94
N VAL A 34 7.28 -2.16 4.03
CA VAL A 34 5.85 -2.43 4.17
C VAL A 34 5.28 -1.79 5.43
N GLU A 35 5.95 -1.95 6.58
CA GLU A 35 5.52 -1.35 7.84
C GLU A 35 5.55 0.18 7.79
N LYS A 36 6.61 0.77 7.23
CA LYS A 36 6.71 2.22 7.01
C LYS A 36 5.60 2.73 6.11
N TYR A 37 5.23 1.99 5.06
CA TYR A 37 4.12 2.34 4.19
C TYR A 37 2.79 2.38 4.94
N LYS A 38 2.47 1.33 5.70
CA LYS A 38 1.25 1.24 6.51
C LYS A 38 1.20 2.37 7.56
N SER A 39 2.28 2.57 8.30
CA SER A 39 2.40 3.64 9.29
C SER A 39 2.25 5.03 8.67
N GLY A 40 2.77 5.25 7.46
CA GLY A 40 2.59 6.48 6.70
C GLY A 40 1.11 6.75 6.37
N LEU A 41 0.36 5.71 5.97
CA LEU A 41 -1.09 5.83 5.71
C LEU A 41 -1.87 6.20 6.98
N GLU A 42 -1.52 5.60 8.11
CA GLU A 42 -2.14 5.89 9.42
C GLU A 42 -1.83 7.31 9.87
N LYS A 43 -0.56 7.74 9.77
CA LYS A 43 -0.12 9.07 10.17
C LYS A 43 -0.76 10.17 9.32
N SER A 44 -0.96 9.94 8.03
CA SER A 44 -1.70 10.85 7.16
C SER A 44 -3.22 10.77 7.33
N SER A 45 -3.73 9.90 8.22
CA SER A 45 -5.17 9.65 8.42
C SER A 45 -5.91 9.40 7.09
N THR A 46 -5.20 8.82 6.12
CA THR A 46 -5.76 8.49 4.82
C THR A 46 -6.71 7.32 5.01
N LYS A 47 -7.93 7.40 4.49
CA LYS A 47 -8.83 6.24 4.55
C LYS A 47 -8.34 5.17 3.59
N TYR A 48 -8.10 3.96 4.07
CA TYR A 48 -7.66 2.84 3.24
C TYR A 48 -8.22 1.50 3.75
N LYS A 49 -8.21 0.50 2.88
CA LYS A 49 -8.59 -0.88 3.14
C LYS A 49 -7.60 -1.77 2.40
N ILE A 50 -6.87 -2.60 3.13
CA ILE A 50 -6.00 -3.63 2.55
C ILE A 50 -6.92 -4.77 2.09
N LEU A 51 -6.83 -5.12 0.82
CA LEU A 51 -7.61 -6.21 0.23
C LEU A 51 -6.84 -7.53 0.28
N GLU A 52 -5.53 -7.47 0.02
CA GLU A 52 -4.67 -8.63 -0.04
C GLU A 52 -3.24 -8.21 0.34
N GLU A 53 -2.57 -9.07 1.09
CA GLU A 53 -1.15 -8.96 1.41
C GLU A 53 -0.55 -10.36 1.23
N THR A 54 0.44 -10.47 0.37
CA THR A 54 1.05 -11.77 0.01
C THR A 54 2.56 -11.65 0.03
N GLU A 55 3.19 -12.46 0.86
CA GLU A 55 4.63 -12.69 0.85
C GLU A 55 4.96 -13.69 -0.28
N GLN A 56 5.86 -13.31 -1.18
CA GLN A 56 6.32 -14.13 -2.29
C GLN A 56 7.45 -15.06 -1.82
N PRO A 57 7.69 -16.20 -2.50
CA PRO A 57 8.74 -17.15 -2.11
C PRO A 57 10.15 -16.56 -2.17
N ASP A 58 10.35 -15.52 -2.98
CA ASP A 58 11.59 -14.77 -3.08
C ASP A 58 11.80 -13.80 -1.90
N GLY A 59 10.77 -13.57 -1.08
CA GLY A 59 10.80 -12.65 0.06
C GLY A 59 10.31 -11.23 -0.25
N SER A 60 9.90 -10.96 -1.49
CA SER A 60 9.17 -9.74 -1.85
C SER A 60 7.72 -9.77 -1.36
N VAL A 61 7.09 -8.60 -1.21
CA VAL A 61 5.70 -8.50 -0.70
C VAL A 61 4.82 -7.77 -1.70
N ILE A 62 3.64 -8.33 -1.96
CA ILE A 62 2.63 -7.70 -2.80
C ILE A 62 1.46 -7.29 -1.92
N ILE A 63 1.07 -6.00 -1.98
CA ILE A 63 -0.08 -5.46 -1.25
C ILE A 63 -1.07 -4.89 -2.26
N LYS A 64 -2.30 -5.42 -2.24
CA LYS A 64 -3.44 -4.83 -2.93
C LYS A 64 -4.25 -4.03 -1.91
N LEU A 65 -4.49 -2.76 -2.20
CA LEU A 65 -5.28 -1.91 -1.32
C LEU A 65 -6.14 -0.93 -2.09
N ILE A 66 -7.20 -0.49 -1.45
CA ILE A 66 -8.00 0.67 -1.87
C ILE A 66 -7.70 1.78 -0.88
N LYS A 67 -7.41 3.00 -1.36
CA LYS A 67 -7.25 4.17 -0.49
C LYS A 67 -7.93 5.41 -1.04
N GLN A 68 -8.06 6.42 -0.20
CA GLN A 68 -8.56 7.73 -0.58
C GLN A 68 -7.68 8.35 -1.68
N TYR A 69 -8.34 8.90 -2.71
CA TYR A 69 -7.65 9.58 -3.79
C TYR A 69 -7.54 11.09 -3.49
N ASN A 70 -6.32 11.55 -3.19
CA ASN A 70 -6.04 12.92 -2.78
C ASN A 70 -6.96 13.35 -1.62
N THR A 71 -7.58 14.53 -1.73
CA THR A 71 -8.55 15.07 -0.76
C THR A 71 -10.00 14.77 -1.13
N SER A 72 -10.23 13.90 -2.13
CA SER A 72 -11.59 13.57 -2.56
C SER A 72 -12.32 12.80 -1.45
N PRO A 73 -13.62 13.05 -1.23
CA PRO A 73 -14.41 12.22 -0.33
C PRO A 73 -14.43 10.76 -0.84
N VAL A 74 -14.34 9.79 0.06
CA VAL A 74 -14.35 8.36 -0.32
C VAL A 74 -15.77 7.82 -0.52
N GLY A 75 -16.79 8.49 0.01
CA GLY A 75 -18.18 7.99 -0.06
C GLY A 75 -18.31 6.58 0.52
N THR A 76 -18.94 5.69 -0.25
CA THR A 76 -19.16 4.27 0.09
C THR A 76 -18.10 3.33 -0.51
N TYR A 77 -17.03 3.84 -1.12
CA TYR A 77 -16.04 2.99 -1.82
C TYR A 77 -15.11 2.20 -0.89
N LEU A 78 -15.10 2.50 0.41
CA LEU A 78 -14.27 1.84 1.42
C LEU A 78 -15.09 1.12 2.49
N ASP A 79 -16.40 0.98 2.29
CA ASP A 79 -17.28 0.19 3.15
C ASP A 79 -16.91 -1.32 3.05
#